data_AF-A0A081P8A6-F1
#
_entry.id   AF-A0A081P8A6-F1
#
_cell.length_a   1.000
_cell.length_b   1.000
_cell.length_c   1.000
_cell.angle_alpha   90.00
_cell.angle_beta   90.00
_cell.angle_gamma   90.00
#
_symmetry.space_group_name_H-M   'P 1'
#
loop_
_entity.id
_entity.type
_entity.pdbx_description
1 polymer ?
#
loop_
_entity_poly.entity_id
_entity_poly.type
_entity_poly.pdbx_seq_one_letter_code
_entity_poly.pdbx_strand_id
1 'polypeptide(L)'
;MEIEKKGEISLKKLAGLFLFFILSMFAASSAFAATVGSPLTKPEEGWQRFDDTAPQIVYSNYTNPRASQVGNYNGTISYSVDPKAEIEFRFTGSKIRIITQMYVGRDPLDKITIDGDSYTYTGSSNNLIYQALVFEKTGLSNGVHTVKISRVAPTTGYLTLDAVDIDASGQLLSMILEPEQLQAKPENAKVTLTWSGVPNAKGYNVKRSTTPGGPYTTVAGNVYGTSYNDTTVTNGTTYYYVVTALHAAGESGNSNEASATPQAQESNRAILVVTLDNGLEKEFDLSLSEVQAFISWYEGKAAGTGSASYAIDKHDNNKGPFKSRKDYVIFDKILTYEVSEYTPASK
;
A
#
# COMPACT_ATOMS: atom_id res chain seq x y z
N MET A 1 15.27 76.62 -35.40
CA MET A 1 14.84 75.89 -36.61
C MET A 1 15.66 74.62 -36.63
N GLU A 2 14.94 73.52 -36.43
CA GLU A 2 15.28 72.08 -36.51
C GLU A 2 16.46 71.76 -37.46
N ILE A 3 17.36 70.81 -37.18
CA ILE A 3 17.18 69.38 -37.48
C ILE A 3 18.35 68.55 -36.86
N GLU A 4 18.02 67.40 -36.25
CA GLU A 4 18.91 66.27 -35.92
C GLU A 4 19.43 65.52 -37.18
N LYS A 5 20.60 64.88 -37.10
CA LYS A 5 20.72 63.44 -37.47
C LYS A 5 22.03 62.77 -37.06
N LYS A 6 21.87 61.52 -36.60
CA LYS A 6 22.84 60.49 -36.19
C LYS A 6 23.60 59.83 -37.35
N GLY A 7 24.73 59.17 -37.01
CA GLY A 7 25.28 57.97 -37.67
C GLY A 7 26.77 58.10 -38.08
N GLU A 8 27.72 57.60 -37.27
CA GLU A 8 28.55 56.38 -37.48
C GLU A 8 29.69 56.56 -38.52
N ILE A 9 30.96 56.13 -38.40
CA ILE A 9 31.65 55.03 -37.70
C ILE A 9 33.19 55.29 -37.73
N SER A 10 33.91 54.58 -36.85
CA SER A 10 35.32 54.14 -36.94
C SER A 10 36.41 55.08 -36.39
N LEU A 11 37.07 54.64 -35.31
CA LEU A 11 38.51 54.44 -35.34
C LEU A 11 38.97 53.35 -34.36
N LYS A 12 39.91 52.53 -34.86
CA LYS A 12 40.52 51.35 -34.26
C LYS A 12 41.61 51.73 -33.23
N LYS A 13 41.80 50.82 -32.25
CA LYS A 13 43.00 50.55 -31.40
C LYS A 13 43.30 51.62 -30.33
N LEU A 14 43.53 51.30 -29.05
CA LEU A 14 44.42 50.30 -28.46
C LEU A 14 44.09 50.13 -26.94
N ALA A 15 44.69 49.12 -26.29
CA ALA A 15 44.61 48.71 -24.87
C ALA A 15 43.46 47.73 -24.57
N GLY A 16 43.68 46.48 -24.18
CA GLY A 16 44.67 46.00 -23.23
C GLY A 16 43.99 45.84 -21.87
N LEU A 17 43.14 44.81 -21.73
CA LEU A 17 42.60 44.43 -20.42
C LEU A 17 42.46 42.90 -20.34
N PHE A 18 43.16 42.36 -19.35
CA PHE A 18 43.17 40.96 -18.93
C PHE A 18 41.73 40.45 -18.73
N LEU A 19 41.33 39.45 -19.53
CA LEU A 19 40.19 38.60 -19.18
C LEU A 19 40.75 37.23 -18.78
N PHE A 20 40.80 36.98 -17.47
CA PHE A 20 41.01 35.64 -16.93
C PHE A 20 39.85 34.76 -17.38
N PHE A 21 40.08 33.95 -18.42
CA PHE A 21 39.22 32.83 -18.73
C PHE A 21 39.50 31.75 -17.67
N ILE A 22 38.76 31.77 -16.56
CA ILE A 22 38.58 30.54 -15.76
C ILE A 22 37.63 29.68 -16.58
N LEU A 23 38.21 28.91 -17.51
CA LEU A 23 37.56 27.73 -18.04
C LEU A 23 37.52 26.73 -16.88
N SER A 24 36.43 26.74 -16.10
CA SER A 24 36.19 25.65 -15.18
C SER A 24 36.01 24.39 -16.04
N MET A 25 37.07 23.58 -16.11
CA MET A 25 36.93 22.19 -16.50
C MET A 25 35.96 21.54 -15.50
N PHE A 26 34.67 21.51 -15.85
CA PHE A 26 33.89 20.35 -15.50
C PHE A 26 34.43 19.24 -16.39
N ALA A 27 35.49 18.57 -15.91
CA ALA A 27 35.71 17.20 -16.31
C ALA A 27 34.50 16.44 -15.79
N ALA A 28 33.46 16.32 -16.61
CA ALA A 28 32.51 15.23 -16.45
C ALA A 28 33.37 13.98 -16.54
N SER A 29 33.73 13.39 -15.39
CA SER A 29 34.24 12.04 -15.38
C SER A 29 33.08 11.21 -15.91
N SER A 30 33.11 10.91 -17.20
CA SER A 30 32.40 9.75 -17.72
C SER A 30 33.08 8.55 -17.06
N ALA A 31 32.71 8.27 -15.81
CA ALA A 31 32.99 7.00 -15.20
C ALA A 31 32.38 5.97 -16.16
N PHE A 32 33.24 5.15 -16.76
CA PHE A 32 32.75 4.02 -17.54
C PHE A 32 31.86 3.21 -16.62
N ALA A 33 30.64 2.91 -17.07
CA ALA A 33 29.73 2.06 -16.33
C ALA A 33 30.44 0.75 -15.97
N ALA A 34 30.30 0.33 -14.72
CA ALA A 34 30.91 -0.88 -14.21
C ALA A 34 30.57 -2.08 -15.11
N THR A 35 31.59 -2.88 -15.43
CA THR A 35 31.42 -4.06 -16.27
C THR A 35 31.25 -5.29 -15.39
N VAL A 36 30.31 -6.18 -15.75
CA VAL A 36 30.15 -7.48 -15.10
C VAL A 36 31.50 -8.21 -15.03
N GLY A 37 31.83 -8.75 -13.86
CA GLY A 37 33.11 -9.37 -13.55
C GLY A 37 34.15 -8.46 -12.89
N SER A 38 33.88 -7.15 -12.81
CA SER A 38 34.79 -6.17 -12.20
C SER A 38 34.34 -5.75 -10.79
N PRO A 39 35.27 -5.31 -9.91
CA PRO A 39 34.92 -4.68 -8.64
C PRO A 39 34.02 -3.46 -8.83
N LEU A 40 32.96 -3.36 -8.02
CA LEU A 40 32.07 -2.22 -7.91
C LEU A 40 31.94 -1.84 -6.43
N THR A 41 32.89 -1.05 -5.93
CA THR A 41 33.03 -0.76 -4.49
C THR A 41 32.07 0.30 -3.95
N LYS A 42 31.35 0.99 -4.83
CA LYS A 42 30.28 1.93 -4.48
C LYS A 42 29.22 1.95 -5.58
N PRO A 43 27.95 2.26 -5.26
CA PRO A 43 26.94 2.45 -6.28
C PRO A 43 27.31 3.62 -7.22
N GLU A 44 26.98 3.46 -8.49
CA GLU A 44 27.13 4.52 -9.50
C GLU A 44 25.94 5.48 -9.47
N GLU A 45 26.06 6.60 -10.20
CA GLU A 45 24.97 7.57 -10.30
C GLU A 45 23.66 6.92 -10.78
N GLY A 46 22.55 7.23 -10.10
CA GLY A 46 21.24 6.64 -10.37
C GLY A 46 21.06 5.23 -9.80
N TRP A 47 21.97 4.75 -8.96
CA TRP A 47 21.86 3.49 -8.22
C TRP A 47 21.93 3.71 -6.70
N GLN A 48 21.25 2.86 -5.95
CA GLN A 48 21.36 2.78 -4.49
C GLN A 48 21.71 1.36 -4.06
N ARG A 49 22.64 1.24 -3.11
CA ARG A 49 23.13 -0.03 -2.60
C ARG A 49 22.45 -0.46 -1.31
N PHE A 50 22.02 -1.72 -1.27
CA PHE A 50 21.54 -2.41 -0.07
C PHE A 50 22.50 -3.54 0.29
N ASP A 51 22.80 -3.61 1.58
CA ASP A 51 23.70 -4.58 2.17
C ASP A 51 23.07 -5.98 2.26
N ASP A 52 23.87 -7.05 2.25
CA ASP A 52 23.40 -8.41 2.50
C ASP A 52 22.74 -8.56 3.88
N THR A 53 22.97 -7.62 4.81
CA THR A 53 22.29 -7.54 6.11
C THR A 53 20.89 -6.95 6.09
N ALA A 54 20.41 -6.45 4.95
CA ALA A 54 19.07 -5.91 4.85
C ALA A 54 18.01 -6.96 5.27
N PRO A 55 17.13 -6.67 6.25
CA PRO A 55 16.17 -7.64 6.77
C PRO A 55 15.11 -8.08 5.75
N GLN A 56 14.96 -7.34 4.65
CA GLN A 56 14.10 -7.69 3.53
C GLN A 56 14.64 -8.86 2.68
N ILE A 57 15.95 -9.17 2.78
CA ILE A 57 16.57 -10.27 2.05
C ILE A 57 16.43 -11.55 2.87
N VAL A 58 15.72 -12.52 2.31
CA VAL A 58 15.43 -13.81 2.93
C VAL A 58 16.41 -14.85 2.42
N TYR A 59 17.09 -15.52 3.36
CA TYR A 59 18.05 -16.58 3.08
C TYR A 59 17.51 -17.94 3.56
N SER A 60 17.31 -18.88 2.64
CA SER A 60 16.80 -20.23 2.92
C SER A 60 17.91 -21.27 2.76
N ASN A 61 18.02 -22.20 3.71
CA ASN A 61 19.09 -23.21 3.79
C ASN A 61 20.50 -22.60 3.94
N TYR A 62 20.63 -21.62 4.85
CA TYR A 62 21.90 -21.02 5.26
C TYR A 62 22.17 -21.38 6.72
N THR A 63 23.22 -22.16 6.99
CA THR A 63 23.66 -22.46 8.36
C THR A 63 24.70 -21.41 8.75
N ASN A 64 24.35 -20.47 9.64
CA ASN A 64 25.13 -19.26 9.95
C ASN A 64 25.36 -18.39 8.71
N PRO A 65 24.34 -17.65 8.24
CA PRO A 65 24.37 -17.03 6.93
C PRO A 65 25.54 -16.06 6.75
N ARG A 66 26.16 -15.53 7.80
CA ARG A 66 27.04 -14.36 7.71
C ARG A 66 28.46 -14.64 8.18
N ALA A 67 29.43 -14.21 7.39
CA ALA A 67 30.83 -14.11 7.78
C ALA A 67 31.30 -12.65 7.77
N SER A 68 32.23 -12.31 8.67
CA SER A 68 32.96 -11.04 8.60
C SER A 68 34.01 -11.13 7.49
N GLN A 69 33.97 -10.18 6.55
CA GLN A 69 34.86 -10.08 5.41
C GLN A 69 35.12 -8.61 5.07
N VAL A 70 36.23 -8.05 5.54
CA VAL A 70 36.55 -6.61 5.43
C VAL A 70 36.57 -6.08 3.98
N GLY A 71 36.86 -6.93 3.00
CA GLY A 71 36.86 -6.53 1.58
C GLY A 71 35.46 -6.30 0.99
N ASN A 72 34.42 -6.80 1.65
CA ASN A 72 33.02 -6.70 1.22
C ASN A 72 32.35 -5.42 1.68
N TYR A 73 31.18 -5.12 1.11
CA TYR A 73 30.40 -3.96 1.51
C TYR A 73 29.98 -4.12 2.98
N ASN A 74 30.18 -3.07 3.78
CA ASN A 74 30.08 -3.06 5.24
C ASN A 74 30.77 -4.21 6.00
N GLY A 75 31.71 -4.91 5.36
CA GLY A 75 32.52 -5.93 6.01
C GLY A 75 31.81 -7.27 6.26
N THR A 76 30.70 -7.55 5.58
CA THR A 76 29.95 -8.82 5.71
C THR A 76 29.78 -9.54 4.38
N ILE A 77 29.54 -10.85 4.43
CA ILE A 77 29.06 -11.61 3.29
C ILE A 77 28.10 -12.68 3.76
N SER A 78 27.02 -12.86 3.00
CA SER A 78 26.09 -13.96 3.21
C SER A 78 26.48 -15.16 2.36
N TYR A 79 26.56 -16.38 2.92
CA TYR A 79 26.99 -17.57 2.19
C TYR A 79 26.32 -18.88 2.64
N SER A 80 26.17 -19.82 1.69
CA SER A 80 25.79 -21.21 1.98
C SER A 80 26.44 -22.19 1.01
N VAL A 81 26.68 -23.41 1.50
CA VAL A 81 27.14 -24.57 0.71
C VAL A 81 26.01 -25.55 0.40
N ASP A 82 24.81 -25.32 0.93
CA ASP A 82 23.67 -26.21 0.72
C ASP A 82 23.22 -26.15 -0.76
N PRO A 83 23.06 -27.30 -1.46
CA PRO A 83 22.55 -27.34 -2.84
C PRO A 83 21.14 -26.79 -3.01
N LYS A 84 20.37 -26.62 -1.94
CA LYS A 84 19.05 -26.01 -1.92
C LYS A 84 19.07 -24.59 -1.35
N ALA A 85 20.24 -23.97 -1.22
CA ALA A 85 20.36 -22.58 -0.79
C ALA A 85 19.63 -21.65 -1.76
N GLU A 86 18.79 -20.76 -1.21
CA GLU A 86 18.04 -19.76 -1.97
C GLU A 86 18.12 -18.40 -1.29
N ILE A 87 18.15 -17.34 -2.09
CA ILE A 87 18.06 -15.94 -1.66
C ILE A 87 16.83 -15.34 -2.33
N GLU A 88 15.94 -14.74 -1.56
CA GLU A 88 14.73 -14.11 -2.09
C GLU A 88 14.52 -12.71 -1.51
N PHE A 89 14.13 -11.77 -2.36
CA PHE A 89 13.76 -10.42 -1.96
C PHE A 89 12.88 -9.76 -3.02
N ARG A 90 12.24 -8.64 -2.65
CA ARG A 90 11.47 -7.80 -3.56
C ARG A 90 12.06 -6.40 -3.62
N PHE A 91 11.90 -5.72 -4.75
CA PHE A 91 12.32 -4.32 -4.87
C PHE A 91 11.35 -3.50 -5.73
N THR A 92 11.34 -2.18 -5.52
CA THR A 92 10.73 -1.22 -6.46
C THR A 92 11.78 -0.66 -7.39
N GLY A 93 11.48 -0.61 -8.70
CA GLY A 93 12.38 0.01 -9.67
C GLY A 93 12.23 -0.55 -11.09
N SER A 94 13.23 -0.28 -11.90
CA SER A 94 13.38 -0.66 -13.31
C SER A 94 14.72 -1.37 -13.62
N LYS A 95 15.63 -1.45 -12.65
CA LYS A 95 16.95 -2.07 -12.82
C LYS A 95 17.51 -2.63 -11.51
N ILE A 96 18.36 -3.65 -11.65
CA ILE A 96 18.99 -4.34 -10.52
C ILE A 96 20.42 -4.80 -10.88
N ARG A 97 21.31 -4.79 -9.89
CA ARG A 97 22.62 -5.42 -9.91
C ARG A 97 22.81 -6.34 -8.73
N ILE A 98 23.48 -7.46 -8.94
CA ILE A 98 23.93 -8.35 -7.87
C ILE A 98 25.45 -8.20 -7.70
N ILE A 99 25.85 -7.98 -6.46
CA ILE A 99 27.24 -7.81 -6.06
C ILE A 99 27.60 -8.93 -5.08
N THR A 100 28.72 -9.60 -5.34
CA THR A 100 29.22 -10.68 -4.47
C THR A 100 30.74 -10.86 -4.64
N GLN A 101 31.32 -11.89 -4.02
CA GLN A 101 32.70 -12.29 -4.28
C GLN A 101 32.80 -13.19 -5.51
N MET A 102 33.74 -12.90 -6.39
CA MET A 102 34.20 -13.89 -7.37
C MET A 102 35.48 -14.56 -6.89
N TYR A 103 35.58 -15.88 -7.05
CA TYR A 103 36.79 -16.62 -6.67
C TYR A 103 36.93 -17.95 -7.41
N VAL A 104 38.11 -18.57 -7.27
CA VAL A 104 38.36 -19.93 -7.77
C VAL A 104 37.49 -20.93 -7.00
N GLY A 105 37.04 -21.97 -7.69
CA GLY A 105 36.20 -23.02 -7.08
C GLY A 105 34.76 -22.60 -6.76
N ARG A 106 34.30 -21.44 -7.25
CA ARG A 106 32.86 -21.11 -7.30
C ARG A 106 32.22 -21.85 -8.48
N ASP A 107 30.93 -22.15 -8.33
CA ASP A 107 30.15 -22.75 -9.42
C ASP A 107 30.21 -21.84 -10.66
N PRO A 108 30.29 -22.42 -11.87
CA PRO A 108 30.46 -21.64 -13.08
C PRO A 108 29.23 -20.75 -13.35
N LEU A 109 28.04 -21.13 -12.87
CA LEU A 109 26.83 -20.31 -12.97
C LEU A 109 25.89 -20.52 -11.78
N ASP A 110 25.37 -19.42 -11.25
CA ASP A 110 24.17 -19.35 -10.42
C ASP A 110 22.98 -18.93 -11.30
N LYS A 111 21.77 -19.26 -10.85
CA LYS A 111 20.50 -18.87 -11.49
C LYS A 111 19.85 -17.75 -10.70
N ILE A 112 19.44 -16.70 -11.41
CA ILE A 112 18.59 -15.63 -10.88
C ILE A 112 17.30 -15.58 -11.69
N THR A 113 16.15 -15.52 -11.00
CA THR A 113 14.86 -15.26 -11.62
C THR A 113 14.33 -13.91 -11.17
N ILE A 114 13.78 -13.12 -12.10
CA ILE A 114 13.10 -11.85 -11.85
C ILE A 114 11.68 -12.00 -12.40
N ASP A 115 10.67 -11.97 -11.54
CA ASP A 115 9.26 -12.19 -11.89
C ASP A 115 8.99 -13.48 -12.69
N GLY A 116 9.81 -14.50 -12.46
CA GLY A 116 9.75 -15.79 -13.15
C GLY A 116 10.65 -15.89 -14.39
N ASP A 117 11.09 -14.78 -14.96
CA ASP A 117 12.07 -14.79 -16.06
C ASP A 117 13.44 -15.24 -15.53
N SER A 118 14.03 -16.24 -16.17
CA SER A 118 15.27 -16.86 -15.71
C SER A 118 16.51 -16.32 -16.44
N TYR A 119 17.54 -16.03 -15.66
CA TYR A 119 18.86 -15.63 -16.11
C TYR A 119 19.93 -16.40 -15.32
N THR A 120 21.18 -16.25 -15.74
CA THR A 120 22.33 -16.80 -15.03
C THR A 120 23.42 -15.74 -14.85
N TYR A 121 24.25 -15.93 -13.84
CA TYR A 121 25.49 -15.17 -13.64
C TYR A 121 26.57 -16.08 -13.08
N THR A 122 27.82 -15.64 -13.07
CA THR A 122 28.94 -16.43 -12.53
C THR A 122 29.60 -15.74 -11.34
N GLY A 123 29.86 -16.51 -10.29
CA GLY A 123 30.78 -16.14 -9.22
C GLY A 123 32.21 -16.66 -9.46
N SER A 124 32.49 -17.28 -10.61
CA SER A 124 33.78 -17.94 -10.86
C SER A 124 34.80 -16.99 -11.47
N SER A 125 36.02 -17.00 -10.93
CA SER A 125 37.16 -16.26 -11.50
C SER A 125 38.49 -16.88 -11.06
N ASN A 126 39.60 -16.49 -11.70
CA ASN A 126 40.94 -16.98 -11.37
C ASN A 126 41.56 -16.34 -10.12
N ASN A 127 41.01 -15.21 -9.66
CA ASN A 127 41.53 -14.43 -8.54
C ASN A 127 40.39 -14.02 -7.61
N LEU A 128 40.67 -13.71 -6.35
CA LEU A 128 39.63 -13.17 -5.47
C LEU A 128 39.28 -11.75 -5.88
N ILE A 129 38.00 -11.51 -6.20
CA ILE A 129 37.46 -10.20 -6.50
C ILE A 129 36.36 -9.90 -5.49
N TYR A 130 36.63 -8.96 -4.59
CA TYR A 130 35.64 -8.46 -3.64
C TYR A 130 34.68 -7.47 -4.32
N GLN A 131 33.44 -7.42 -3.84
CA GLN A 131 32.39 -6.52 -4.33
C GLN A 131 32.27 -6.56 -5.87
N ALA A 132 32.36 -7.74 -6.47
CA ALA A 132 32.27 -7.91 -7.91
C ALA A 132 30.82 -7.76 -8.38
N LEU A 133 30.60 -6.94 -9.40
CA LEU A 133 29.33 -6.90 -10.13
C LEU A 133 29.21 -8.20 -10.93
N VAL A 134 28.34 -9.13 -10.51
CA VAL A 134 28.19 -10.42 -11.18
C VAL A 134 26.99 -10.47 -12.13
N PHE A 135 25.99 -9.63 -11.89
CA PHE A 135 24.78 -9.57 -12.70
C PHE A 135 24.26 -8.14 -12.78
N GLU A 136 23.79 -7.74 -13.96
CA GLU A 136 23.06 -6.49 -14.18
C GLU A 136 21.85 -6.77 -15.08
N LYS A 137 20.69 -6.25 -14.68
CA LYS A 137 19.50 -6.19 -15.51
C LYS A 137 18.93 -4.78 -15.49
N THR A 138 18.79 -4.17 -16.67
CA THR A 138 18.10 -2.89 -16.85
C THR A 138 16.86 -3.08 -17.73
N GLY A 139 16.04 -2.03 -17.83
CA GLY A 139 14.88 -2.00 -18.74
C GLY A 139 13.72 -2.88 -18.27
N LEU A 140 13.62 -3.16 -16.97
CA LEU A 140 12.42 -3.72 -16.37
C LEU A 140 11.32 -2.65 -16.36
N SER A 141 10.06 -3.08 -16.39
CA SER A 141 8.94 -2.17 -16.17
C SER A 141 9.02 -1.55 -14.79
N ASN A 142 8.95 -0.22 -14.65
CA ASN A 142 8.99 0.40 -13.34
C ASN A 142 7.84 -0.11 -12.44
N GLY A 143 8.17 -0.80 -11.35
CA GLY A 143 7.18 -1.46 -10.51
C GLY A 143 7.82 -2.31 -9.42
N VAL A 144 7.03 -3.20 -8.83
CA VAL A 144 7.53 -4.17 -7.85
C VAL A 144 7.99 -5.42 -8.57
N HIS A 145 9.22 -5.84 -8.29
CA HIS A 145 9.83 -7.05 -8.83
C HIS A 145 10.15 -8.04 -7.70
N THR A 146 10.00 -9.33 -7.98
CA THR A 146 10.41 -10.42 -7.07
C THR A 146 11.63 -11.12 -7.64
N VAL A 147 12.68 -11.20 -6.82
CA VAL A 147 13.96 -11.81 -7.18
C VAL A 147 14.17 -13.08 -6.38
N LYS A 148 14.60 -14.14 -7.05
CA LYS A 148 15.05 -15.38 -6.43
C LYS A 148 16.38 -15.82 -7.04
N ILE A 149 17.35 -16.13 -6.19
CA ILE A 149 18.67 -16.61 -6.59
C ILE A 149 18.87 -18.01 -6.02
N SER A 150 19.35 -18.92 -6.85
CA SER A 150 19.60 -20.33 -6.51
C SER A 150 20.77 -20.87 -7.33
N ARG A 151 21.34 -22.00 -6.90
CA ARG A 151 22.45 -22.62 -7.64
C ARG A 151 21.98 -23.47 -8.81
N VAL A 152 22.83 -23.64 -9.82
CA VAL A 152 22.62 -24.60 -10.92
C VAL A 152 23.40 -25.89 -10.61
N ALA A 153 22.71 -27.03 -10.50
CA ALA A 153 23.32 -28.34 -10.22
C ALA A 153 24.16 -28.89 -11.39
N PRO A 154 25.17 -29.77 -11.12
CA PRO A 154 25.64 -30.22 -9.82
C PRO A 154 26.63 -29.23 -9.19
N THR A 155 26.49 -29.03 -7.90
CA THR A 155 27.13 -27.90 -7.22
C THR A 155 28.16 -28.37 -6.20
N THR A 156 29.33 -27.71 -6.17
CA THR A 156 30.32 -27.84 -5.08
C THR A 156 30.79 -26.50 -4.52
N GLY A 157 30.35 -25.38 -5.13
CA GLY A 157 30.71 -24.03 -4.73
C GLY A 157 29.90 -23.49 -3.55
N TYR A 158 29.83 -22.17 -3.46
CA TYR A 158 29.05 -21.45 -2.44
C TYR A 158 28.08 -20.53 -3.16
N LEU A 159 26.82 -20.47 -2.71
CA LEU A 159 25.95 -19.35 -3.05
C LEU A 159 26.26 -18.20 -2.10
N THR A 160 26.55 -17.02 -2.65
CA THR A 160 27.00 -15.86 -1.87
C THR A 160 26.33 -14.58 -2.31
N LEU A 161 26.09 -13.66 -1.38
CA LEU A 161 25.64 -12.29 -1.64
C LEU A 161 26.37 -11.32 -0.72
N ASP A 162 26.79 -10.19 -1.28
CA ASP A 162 27.40 -9.08 -0.57
C ASP A 162 26.48 -7.85 -0.60
N ALA A 163 25.96 -7.50 -1.77
CA ALA A 163 25.06 -6.36 -1.89
C ALA A 163 24.17 -6.46 -3.13
N VAL A 164 23.14 -5.62 -3.15
CA VAL A 164 22.24 -5.41 -4.29
C VAL A 164 22.21 -3.92 -4.59
N ASP A 165 22.41 -3.54 -5.86
CA ASP A 165 22.08 -2.18 -6.30
C ASP A 165 20.75 -2.18 -7.05
N ILE A 166 19.89 -1.21 -6.76
CA ILE A 166 18.64 -0.94 -7.50
C ILE A 166 18.58 0.54 -7.89
N ASP A 167 17.51 0.99 -8.55
CA ASP A 167 17.28 2.41 -8.83
C ASP A 167 17.50 3.29 -7.59
N ALA A 168 18.02 4.50 -7.79
CA ALA A 168 18.26 5.46 -6.70
C ALA A 168 16.99 5.78 -5.88
N SER A 169 15.80 5.72 -6.50
CA SER A 169 14.51 5.90 -5.83
C SER A 169 13.87 4.59 -5.34
N GLY A 170 14.51 3.46 -5.61
CA GLY A 170 14.01 2.13 -5.30
C GLY A 170 14.15 1.76 -3.82
N GLN A 171 13.35 0.80 -3.38
CA GLN A 171 13.39 0.25 -2.03
C GLN A 171 13.31 -1.27 -2.07
N LEU A 172 14.03 -1.94 -1.15
CA LEU A 172 13.76 -3.33 -0.84
C LEU A 172 12.46 -3.46 -0.05
N LEU A 173 11.64 -4.44 -0.42
CA LEU A 173 10.34 -4.70 0.18
C LEU A 173 10.35 -6.03 0.94
N SER A 174 9.52 -6.12 1.97
CA SER A 174 9.29 -7.37 2.69
C SER A 174 8.77 -8.47 1.75
N MET A 175 9.28 -9.68 1.93
CA MET A 175 8.76 -10.89 1.30
C MET A 175 7.44 -11.36 1.91
N ILE A 176 7.11 -10.89 3.12
CA ILE A 176 5.82 -11.17 3.76
C ILE A 176 4.80 -10.20 3.20
N LEU A 177 3.95 -10.68 2.28
CA LEU A 177 2.87 -9.89 1.71
C LEU A 177 1.87 -9.48 2.80
N GLU A 178 1.43 -8.25 2.75
CA GLU A 178 0.35 -7.77 3.61
C GLU A 178 -1.02 -8.14 3.03
N PRO A 179 -2.05 -8.33 3.87
CA PRO A 179 -3.41 -8.49 3.39
C PRO A 179 -3.88 -7.24 2.64
N GLU A 180 -4.68 -7.43 1.60
CA GLU A 180 -5.27 -6.34 0.82
C GLU A 180 -6.80 -6.39 0.86
N GLN A 181 -7.44 -5.31 0.41
CA GLN A 181 -8.90 -5.20 0.28
C GLN A 181 -9.64 -5.43 1.60
N LEU A 182 -9.07 -4.97 2.72
CA LEU A 182 -9.77 -4.98 4.00
C LEU A 182 -11.04 -4.13 3.89
N GLN A 183 -12.16 -4.72 4.27
CA GLN A 183 -13.47 -4.09 4.37
C GLN A 183 -14.01 -4.25 5.78
N ALA A 184 -14.73 -3.22 6.25
CA ALA A 184 -15.39 -3.22 7.54
C ALA A 184 -16.88 -2.92 7.35
N LYS A 185 -17.72 -3.89 7.70
CA LYS A 185 -19.19 -3.76 7.62
C LYS A 185 -19.76 -3.54 9.02
N PRO A 186 -20.39 -2.39 9.31
CA PRO A 186 -21.04 -2.15 10.59
C PRO A 186 -22.35 -2.95 10.68
N GLU A 187 -22.62 -3.47 11.88
CA GLU A 187 -23.85 -4.13 12.29
C GLU A 187 -24.19 -3.71 13.73
N ASN A 188 -25.23 -4.30 14.33
CA ASN A 188 -25.58 -4.04 15.73
C ASN A 188 -24.57 -4.64 16.69
N ALA A 189 -23.86 -3.77 17.43
CA ALA A 189 -22.81 -4.13 18.39
C ALA A 189 -21.75 -5.08 17.80
N LYS A 190 -21.52 -4.97 16.48
CA LYS A 190 -20.61 -5.84 15.74
C LYS A 190 -20.04 -5.12 14.52
N VAL A 191 -18.77 -5.36 14.23
CA VAL A 191 -18.16 -5.09 12.91
C VAL A 191 -17.75 -6.42 12.29
N THR A 192 -18.24 -6.70 11.09
CA THR A 192 -17.77 -7.83 10.29
C THR A 192 -16.66 -7.35 9.36
N LEU A 193 -15.46 -7.90 9.55
CA LEU A 193 -14.29 -7.63 8.74
C LEU A 193 -14.08 -8.75 7.72
N THR A 194 -13.66 -8.39 6.52
CA THR A 194 -13.24 -9.31 5.46
C THR A 194 -12.03 -8.75 4.73
N TRP A 195 -11.12 -9.62 4.29
CA TRP A 195 -9.91 -9.23 3.55
C TRP A 195 -9.52 -10.31 2.52
N SER A 196 -8.54 -9.99 1.68
CA SER A 196 -7.95 -10.97 0.76
C SER A 196 -6.88 -11.80 1.45
N GLY A 197 -6.91 -13.11 1.23
CA GLY A 197 -5.95 -14.03 1.85
C GLY A 197 -4.54 -13.86 1.30
N VAL A 198 -3.55 -13.98 2.19
CA VAL A 198 -2.12 -14.00 1.84
C VAL A 198 -1.64 -15.45 1.67
N PRO A 199 -1.01 -15.81 0.54
CA PRO A 199 -0.48 -17.16 0.32
C PRO A 199 0.48 -17.60 1.43
N ASN A 200 0.35 -18.83 1.92
CA ASN A 200 1.18 -19.42 2.98
C ASN A 200 1.09 -18.75 4.36
N ALA A 201 0.18 -17.79 4.57
CA ALA A 201 -0.08 -17.24 5.88
C ALA A 201 -0.56 -18.34 6.85
N LYS A 202 -0.01 -18.32 8.07
CA LYS A 202 -0.38 -19.22 9.17
C LYS A 202 -1.58 -18.74 9.98
N GLY A 203 -1.93 -17.47 9.81
CA GLY A 203 -3.05 -16.80 10.46
C GLY A 203 -2.92 -15.28 10.26
N TYR A 204 -3.80 -14.52 10.92
CA TYR A 204 -3.81 -13.07 10.85
C TYR A 204 -3.95 -12.45 12.23
N ASN A 205 -3.39 -11.25 12.42
CA ASN A 205 -3.76 -10.37 13.53
C ASN A 205 -4.72 -9.30 13.03
N VAL A 206 -5.84 -9.16 13.70
CA VAL A 206 -6.79 -8.07 13.51
C VAL A 206 -6.48 -7.00 14.55
N LYS A 207 -6.23 -5.77 14.08
CA LYS A 207 -5.88 -4.65 14.92
C LYS A 207 -6.89 -3.53 14.75
N ARG A 208 -7.17 -2.81 15.84
CA ARG A 208 -8.19 -1.76 15.92
C ARG A 208 -7.67 -0.51 16.60
N SER A 209 -8.15 0.65 16.14
CA SER A 209 -7.97 1.97 16.74
C SER A 209 -9.31 2.72 16.73
N THR A 210 -9.46 3.71 17.60
CA THR A 210 -10.53 4.73 17.51
C THR A 210 -10.05 6.02 16.84
N THR A 211 -8.77 6.08 16.46
CA THR A 211 -8.13 7.19 15.76
C THR A 211 -7.67 6.73 14.37
N PRO A 212 -8.01 7.45 13.28
CA PRO A 212 -7.52 7.14 11.96
C PRO A 212 -5.99 7.16 11.91
N GLY A 213 -5.40 6.17 11.24
CA GLY A 213 -3.94 5.97 11.16
C GLY A 213 -3.32 5.29 12.38
N GLY A 214 -4.11 4.98 13.43
CA GLY A 214 -3.64 4.32 14.64
C GLY A 214 -3.29 5.28 15.79
N PRO A 215 -2.52 4.83 16.80
CA PRO A 215 -1.91 3.50 16.92
C PRO A 215 -2.97 2.38 17.05
N TYR A 216 -2.70 1.23 16.44
CA TYR A 216 -3.62 0.10 16.48
C TYR A 216 -3.26 -0.89 17.59
N THR A 217 -4.28 -1.45 18.22
CA THR A 217 -4.17 -2.51 19.24
C THR A 217 -4.70 -3.81 18.67
N THR A 218 -4.00 -4.93 18.90
CA THR A 218 -4.47 -6.25 18.46
C THR A 218 -5.73 -6.64 19.25
N VAL A 219 -6.85 -6.80 18.55
CA VAL A 219 -8.13 -7.25 19.14
C VAL A 219 -8.37 -8.74 18.95
N ALA A 220 -7.74 -9.34 17.93
CA ALA A 220 -7.68 -10.78 17.76
C ALA A 220 -6.36 -11.17 17.09
N GLY A 221 -5.71 -12.21 17.60
CA GLY A 221 -4.51 -12.80 17.01
C GLY A 221 -4.75 -14.23 16.55
N ASN A 222 -3.92 -14.71 15.62
CA ASN A 222 -4.02 -16.05 15.05
C ASN A 222 -5.41 -16.37 14.46
N VAL A 223 -6.07 -15.37 13.86
CA VAL A 223 -7.34 -15.60 13.15
C VAL A 223 -7.08 -16.48 11.95
N TYR A 224 -7.84 -17.57 11.84
CA TYR A 224 -7.80 -18.46 10.68
C TYR A 224 -8.89 -18.06 9.68
N GLY A 225 -8.57 -18.13 8.38
CA GLY A 225 -9.44 -17.64 7.32
C GLY A 225 -9.29 -16.13 7.09
N THR A 226 -10.24 -15.54 6.36
CA THR A 226 -10.13 -14.16 5.84
C THR A 226 -11.31 -13.27 6.27
N SER A 227 -11.87 -13.57 7.44
CA SER A 227 -12.96 -12.80 8.04
C SER A 227 -12.88 -12.85 9.56
N TYR A 228 -13.35 -11.79 10.21
CA TYR A 228 -13.45 -11.70 11.67
C TYR A 228 -14.65 -10.86 12.09
N ASN A 229 -15.39 -11.31 13.12
CA ASN A 229 -16.48 -10.57 13.73
C ASN A 229 -15.99 -9.93 15.03
N ASP A 230 -15.80 -8.62 15.02
CA ASP A 230 -15.50 -7.87 16.24
C ASP A 230 -16.82 -7.51 16.96
N THR A 231 -17.14 -8.28 18.00
CA THR A 231 -18.33 -8.08 18.85
C THR A 231 -18.03 -7.27 20.12
N THR A 232 -16.82 -6.71 20.23
CA THR A 232 -16.39 -5.91 21.39
C THR A 232 -16.57 -4.41 21.18
N VAL A 233 -17.28 -4.04 20.12
CA VAL A 233 -17.51 -2.66 19.67
C VAL A 233 -18.77 -2.08 20.31
N THR A 234 -18.79 -0.76 20.45
CA THR A 234 -19.95 -0.01 20.92
C THR A 234 -20.61 0.73 19.76
N ASN A 235 -21.94 0.67 19.68
CA ASN A 235 -22.71 1.41 18.68
C ASN A 235 -22.45 2.93 18.78
N GLY A 236 -22.45 3.61 17.63
CA GLY A 236 -22.15 5.04 17.52
C GLY A 236 -20.66 5.39 17.58
N THR A 237 -19.77 4.45 17.91
CA THR A 237 -18.32 4.69 17.92
C THR A 237 -17.70 4.25 16.61
N THR A 238 -16.94 5.13 15.94
CA THR A 238 -16.18 4.78 14.74
C THR A 238 -14.90 4.07 15.13
N TYR A 239 -14.65 2.92 14.49
CA TYR A 239 -13.44 2.13 14.66
C TYR A 239 -12.70 2.02 13.33
N TYR A 240 -11.38 2.01 13.41
CA TYR A 240 -10.44 1.87 12.30
C TYR A 240 -9.67 0.57 12.46
N TYR A 241 -9.59 -0.22 11.41
CA TYR A 241 -9.03 -1.56 11.41
C TYR A 241 -7.92 -1.69 10.40
N VAL A 242 -6.92 -2.49 10.76
CA VAL A 242 -5.91 -3.05 9.87
C VAL A 242 -5.71 -4.51 10.20
N VAL A 243 -5.27 -5.29 9.22
CA VAL A 243 -4.95 -6.71 9.39
C VAL A 243 -3.51 -6.97 8.95
N THR A 244 -2.79 -7.80 9.68
CA THR A 244 -1.47 -8.32 9.28
C THR A 244 -1.53 -9.83 9.09
N ALA A 245 -0.71 -10.35 8.19
CA ALA A 245 -0.50 -11.78 7.99
C ALA A 245 0.64 -12.29 8.88
N LEU A 246 0.46 -13.47 9.45
CA LEU A 246 1.47 -14.18 10.22
C LEU A 246 2.14 -15.25 9.36
N HIS A 247 3.47 -15.22 9.29
CA HIS A 247 4.30 -16.20 8.60
C HIS A 247 5.35 -16.78 9.54
N ALA A 248 5.97 -17.89 9.14
CA ALA A 248 7.08 -18.50 9.89
C ALA A 248 8.27 -17.52 10.07
N ALA A 249 8.47 -16.62 9.11
CA ALA A 249 9.54 -15.62 9.14
C ALA A 249 9.18 -14.35 9.93
N GLY A 250 7.91 -14.16 10.31
CA GLY A 250 7.46 -12.95 11.03
C GLY A 250 6.07 -12.49 10.65
N GLU A 251 5.74 -11.26 11.03
CA GLU A 251 4.47 -10.59 10.75
C GLU A 251 4.63 -9.61 9.58
N SER A 252 3.61 -9.51 8.72
CA SER A 252 3.59 -8.58 7.59
C SER A 252 3.43 -7.12 8.02
N GLY A 253 3.54 -6.22 7.04
CA GLY A 253 2.96 -4.88 7.14
C GLY A 253 1.44 -4.90 7.32
N ASN A 254 0.87 -3.76 7.69
CA ASN A 254 -0.57 -3.58 7.83
C ASN A 254 -1.23 -3.56 6.45
N SER A 255 -2.43 -4.12 6.35
CA SER A 255 -3.32 -3.89 5.21
C SER A 255 -3.66 -2.41 5.01
N ASN A 256 -4.43 -2.10 3.95
CA ASN A 256 -5.19 -0.86 3.90
C ASN A 256 -6.05 -0.71 5.17
N GLU A 257 -6.21 0.53 5.63
CA GLU A 257 -7.13 0.85 6.73
C GLU A 257 -8.59 0.76 6.23
N ALA A 258 -9.46 0.19 7.05
CA ALA A 258 -10.91 0.21 6.85
C ALA A 258 -11.60 0.71 8.11
N SER A 259 -12.69 1.46 7.97
CA SER A 259 -13.43 2.01 9.10
C SER A 259 -14.91 1.61 9.10
N ALA A 260 -15.48 1.41 10.28
CA ALA A 260 -16.91 1.18 10.45
C ALA A 260 -17.42 1.83 11.75
N THR A 261 -18.68 2.27 11.72
CA THR A 261 -19.42 2.78 12.88
C THR A 261 -20.62 1.86 13.11
N PRO A 262 -20.52 0.85 14.00
CA PRO A 262 -21.65 0.02 14.40
C PRO A 262 -22.83 0.88 14.82
N GLN A 263 -24.04 0.44 14.50
CA GLN A 263 -25.27 1.16 14.83
C GLN A 263 -26.24 0.18 15.46
N ALA A 264 -27.01 0.64 16.44
CA ALA A 264 -28.07 -0.18 16.98
C ALA A 264 -29.00 -0.59 15.84
N GLN A 265 -29.34 -1.87 15.78
CA GLN A 265 -30.43 -2.27 14.90
C GLN A 265 -31.71 -1.74 15.54
N GLU A 266 -32.41 -0.88 14.82
CA GLU A 266 -33.73 -0.37 15.20
C GLU A 266 -34.67 -1.57 15.45
N SER A 267 -34.87 -1.91 16.72
CA SER A 267 -35.67 -3.09 17.11
C SER A 267 -37.17 -2.83 16.97
N ASN A 268 -37.56 -1.56 16.87
CA ASN A 268 -38.95 -1.14 16.73
C ASN A 268 -39.09 -0.24 15.51
N ARG A 269 -39.86 -0.71 14.53
CA ARG A 269 -40.19 0.04 13.31
C ARG A 269 -41.70 0.20 13.23
N ALA A 270 -42.15 1.08 12.35
CA ALA A 270 -43.57 1.23 12.08
C ALA A 270 -43.81 1.52 10.61
N ILE A 271 -44.90 0.95 10.09
CA ILE A 271 -45.46 1.34 8.81
C ILE A 271 -46.38 2.54 9.05
N LEU A 272 -46.00 3.70 8.51
CA LEU A 272 -46.83 4.90 8.46
C LEU A 272 -47.55 4.93 7.11
N VAL A 273 -48.87 4.83 7.12
CA VAL A 273 -49.72 5.04 5.95
C VAL A 273 -50.34 6.43 6.05
N VAL A 274 -50.10 7.30 5.07
CA VAL A 274 -50.74 8.61 4.96
C VAL A 274 -51.74 8.59 3.82
N THR A 275 -53.01 8.77 4.13
CA THR A 275 -54.10 8.87 3.15
C THR A 275 -54.38 10.35 2.89
N LEU A 276 -54.26 10.78 1.63
CA LEU A 276 -54.49 12.16 1.23
C LEU A 276 -55.99 12.45 0.95
N ASP A 277 -56.35 13.73 0.90
CA ASP A 277 -57.73 14.21 0.62
C ASP A 277 -58.31 13.74 -0.72
N ASN A 278 -57.44 13.36 -1.66
CA ASN A 278 -57.80 12.77 -2.95
C ASN A 278 -57.89 11.23 -2.93
N GLY A 279 -57.73 10.60 -1.76
CA GLY A 279 -57.75 9.15 -1.57
C GLY A 279 -56.43 8.44 -1.93
N LEU A 280 -55.37 9.16 -2.32
CA LEU A 280 -54.06 8.55 -2.55
C LEU A 280 -53.42 8.14 -1.22
N GLU A 281 -53.01 6.89 -1.12
CA GLU A 281 -52.25 6.38 0.02
C GLU A 281 -50.74 6.38 -0.27
N LYS A 282 -49.97 6.77 0.75
CA LYS A 282 -48.52 6.66 0.75
C LYS A 282 -48.06 5.89 1.97
N GLU A 283 -47.35 4.79 1.73
CA GLU A 283 -46.81 3.93 2.76
C GLU A 283 -45.32 4.19 2.96
N PHE A 284 -44.90 4.28 4.22
CA PHE A 284 -43.52 4.49 4.63
C PHE A 284 -43.14 3.53 5.74
N ASP A 285 -42.03 2.81 5.54
CA ASP A 285 -41.39 2.00 6.58
C ASP A 285 -40.35 2.86 7.30
N LEU A 286 -40.62 3.21 8.56
CA LEU A 286 -39.88 4.22 9.33
C LEU A 286 -39.44 3.68 10.70
N SER A 287 -38.44 4.33 11.31
CA SER A 287 -38.14 4.16 12.74
C SER A 287 -39.26 4.77 13.60
N LEU A 288 -39.44 4.29 14.85
CA LEU A 288 -40.40 4.92 15.77
C LEU A 288 -40.10 6.40 16.04
N SER A 289 -38.82 6.80 16.09
CA SER A 289 -38.45 8.20 16.25
C SER A 289 -38.95 9.08 15.09
N GLU A 290 -38.92 8.57 13.87
CA GLU A 290 -39.40 9.31 12.70
C GLU A 290 -40.92 9.38 12.65
N VAL A 291 -41.60 8.30 13.02
CA VAL A 291 -43.06 8.31 13.18
C VAL A 291 -43.49 9.27 14.27
N GLN A 292 -42.83 9.27 15.43
CA GLN A 292 -43.14 10.20 16.51
C GLN A 292 -42.89 11.66 16.09
N ALA A 293 -41.83 11.93 15.32
CA ALA A 293 -41.57 13.25 14.77
C ALA A 293 -42.66 13.69 13.77
N PHE A 294 -43.16 12.78 12.93
CA PHE A 294 -44.30 13.04 12.05
C PHE A 294 -45.58 13.35 12.86
N ILE A 295 -45.92 12.54 13.86
CA ILE A 295 -47.09 12.76 14.73
C ILE A 295 -46.98 14.10 15.44
N SER A 296 -45.83 14.40 16.05
CA SER A 296 -45.60 15.67 16.74
C SER A 296 -45.71 16.88 15.80
N TRP A 297 -45.24 16.75 14.55
CA TRP A 297 -45.46 17.78 13.53
C TRP A 297 -46.95 17.94 13.21
N TYR A 298 -47.68 16.84 12.97
CA TYR A 298 -49.09 16.86 12.61
C TYR A 298 -49.93 17.50 13.72
N GLU A 299 -49.77 17.06 14.97
CA GLU A 299 -50.50 17.59 16.12
C GLU A 299 -50.12 19.06 16.42
N GLY A 300 -48.83 19.39 16.29
CA GLY A 300 -48.38 20.79 16.40
C GLY A 300 -49.05 21.69 15.37
N LYS A 301 -49.22 21.18 14.14
CA LYS A 301 -49.90 21.91 13.06
C LYS A 301 -51.40 22.00 13.26
N ALA A 302 -52.06 20.94 13.73
CA ALA A 302 -53.46 20.96 14.13
C ALA A 302 -53.72 21.95 15.27
N ALA A 303 -52.77 22.11 16.19
CA ALA A 303 -52.80 23.12 17.25
C ALA A 303 -52.46 24.55 16.78
N GLY A 304 -52.23 24.77 15.48
CA GLY A 304 -51.97 26.09 14.90
C GLY A 304 -50.51 26.53 14.90
N THR A 305 -49.56 25.64 15.19
CA THR A 305 -48.12 25.94 15.21
C THR A 305 -47.35 25.20 14.10
N GLY A 306 -46.06 25.48 13.92
CA GLY A 306 -45.23 24.70 13.00
C GLY A 306 -45.52 24.88 11.50
N SER A 307 -44.76 24.12 10.69
CA SER A 307 -44.73 24.21 9.24
C SER A 307 -45.96 23.55 8.58
N ALA A 308 -46.40 24.07 7.44
CA ALA A 308 -47.50 23.48 6.66
C ALA A 308 -47.12 22.16 5.94
N SER A 309 -45.84 21.83 5.89
CA SER A 309 -45.32 20.61 5.27
C SER A 309 -44.31 19.90 6.16
N TYR A 310 -44.17 18.60 5.95
CA TYR A 310 -43.18 17.74 6.59
C TYR A 310 -42.51 16.84 5.58
N ALA A 311 -41.20 16.65 5.73
CA ALA A 311 -40.39 15.84 4.84
C ALA A 311 -40.15 14.46 5.46
N ILE A 312 -40.61 13.42 4.79
CA ILE A 312 -40.37 12.02 5.17
C ILE A 312 -39.23 11.49 4.30
N ASP A 313 -38.16 10.95 4.92
CA ASP A 313 -37.04 10.35 4.18
C ASP A 313 -37.45 8.98 3.61
N LYS A 314 -36.99 8.68 2.39
CA LYS A 314 -37.26 7.40 1.71
C LYS A 314 -36.22 6.33 2.01
N HIS A 315 -35.16 6.63 2.76
CA HIS A 315 -34.12 5.69 3.19
C HIS A 315 -33.64 4.79 2.04
N ASP A 316 -33.63 3.48 2.26
CA ASP A 316 -33.17 2.46 1.30
C ASP A 316 -34.07 2.31 0.07
N ASN A 317 -35.28 2.90 0.06
CA ASN A 317 -36.13 2.97 -1.14
C ASN A 317 -35.71 4.10 -2.09
N ASN A 318 -34.51 4.64 -1.92
CA ASN A 318 -33.88 5.58 -2.83
C ASN A 318 -33.38 4.89 -4.12
N LYS A 319 -34.32 4.40 -4.93
CA LYS A 319 -34.04 3.79 -6.24
C LYS A 319 -33.54 4.87 -7.22
N GLY A 320 -32.31 4.74 -7.71
CA GLY A 320 -31.68 5.64 -8.69
C GLY A 320 -30.41 6.33 -8.15
N PRO A 321 -29.73 7.19 -8.95
CA PRO A 321 -28.45 7.80 -8.60
C PRO A 321 -28.60 9.02 -7.65
N PHE A 322 -29.58 9.02 -6.76
CA PHE A 322 -29.87 10.17 -5.90
C PHE A 322 -29.17 10.05 -4.55
N LYS A 323 -28.60 11.16 -4.06
CA LYS A 323 -27.94 11.20 -2.74
C LYS A 323 -28.93 11.17 -1.56
N SER A 324 -30.15 11.66 -1.76
CA SER A 324 -31.24 11.64 -0.78
C SER A 324 -32.56 11.84 -1.54
N ARG A 325 -33.63 11.20 -1.07
CA ARG A 325 -34.99 11.39 -1.58
C ARG A 325 -35.95 11.54 -0.42
N LYS A 326 -36.76 12.60 -0.47
CA LYS A 326 -37.78 12.89 0.54
C LYS A 326 -39.14 13.06 -0.13
N ASP A 327 -40.18 12.59 0.53
CA ASP A 327 -41.56 12.91 0.20
C ASP A 327 -42.07 14.00 1.14
N TYR A 328 -42.58 15.07 0.56
CA TYR A 328 -43.20 16.14 1.32
C TYR A 328 -44.70 15.91 1.40
N VAL A 329 -45.21 15.80 2.62
CA VAL A 329 -46.63 15.73 2.93
C VAL A 329 -47.10 17.10 3.40
N ILE A 330 -48.26 17.53 2.90
CA ILE A 330 -48.85 18.84 3.21
C ILE A 330 -49.99 18.61 4.20
N PHE A 331 -49.98 19.33 5.32
CA PHE A 331 -50.92 19.11 6.42
C PHE A 331 -52.38 19.17 5.96
N ASP A 332 -52.76 20.24 5.24
CA ASP A 332 -54.14 20.44 4.74
C ASP A 332 -54.58 19.42 3.67
N LYS A 333 -53.67 18.52 3.26
CA LYS A 333 -53.92 17.45 2.28
C LYS A 333 -53.99 16.07 2.90
N ILE A 334 -53.81 15.93 4.21
CA ILE A 334 -53.91 14.65 4.91
C ILE A 334 -55.37 14.45 5.33
N LEU A 335 -55.99 13.39 4.84
CA LEU A 335 -57.31 12.94 5.28
C LEU A 335 -57.22 12.16 6.59
N THR A 336 -56.32 11.19 6.65
CA THR A 336 -56.03 10.38 7.84
C THR A 336 -54.61 9.82 7.76
N TYR A 337 -54.10 9.30 8.87
CA TYR A 337 -52.89 8.49 8.90
C TYR A 337 -53.07 7.26 9.80
N GLU A 338 -52.35 6.19 9.49
CA GLU A 338 -52.30 4.96 10.28
C GLU A 338 -50.85 4.63 10.64
N VAL A 339 -50.65 4.15 11.86
CA VAL A 339 -49.34 3.69 12.35
C VAL A 339 -49.46 2.23 12.79
N SER A 340 -48.74 1.36 12.10
CA SER A 340 -48.65 -0.06 12.40
C SER A 340 -47.23 -0.40 12.89
N GLU A 341 -47.05 -0.47 14.22
CA GLU A 341 -45.76 -0.83 14.83
C GLU A 341 -45.46 -2.33 14.66
N TYR A 342 -44.20 -2.64 14.38
CA TYR A 342 -43.73 -4.02 14.27
C TYR A 342 -42.26 -4.16 14.69
N THR A 343 -41.91 -5.36 15.12
CA THR A 343 -40.52 -5.75 15.38
C THR A 343 -39.98 -6.44 14.12
N PRO A 344 -38.92 -5.92 13.47
CA PRO A 344 -38.31 -6.58 12.34
C PRO A 344 -37.79 -7.96 12.73
N ALA A 345 -38.04 -8.98 11.90
CA ALA A 345 -37.46 -10.30 12.13
C ALA A 345 -35.92 -10.19 12.17
N SER A 346 -35.31 -10.77 13.20
CA SER A 346 -33.85 -10.96 13.25
C SER A 346 -33.44 -11.84 12.07
N LYS A 347 -32.72 -11.25 11.11
CA LYS A 347 -32.17 -11.98 9.95
C LYS A 347 -30.94 -12.80 10.32
#